data_AF-A0A4R5TJ90-F1
#
_entry.id   AF-A0A4R5TJ90-F1
#
_cell.length_a   1.000
_cell.length_b   1.000
_cell.length_c   1.000
_cell.angle_alpha   90.00
_cell.angle_beta   90.00
_cell.angle_gamma   90.00
#
_symmetry.space_group_name_H-M   'P 1'
#
loop_
_entity.id
_entity.type
_entity.pdbx_description
1 polymer ?
#
loop_
_entity_poly.entity_id
_entity_poly.type
_entity_poly.pdbx_seq_one_letter_code
_entity_poly.pdbx_strand_id
1 'polypeptide(L)'
;MGVAGHVALTIASALVAAQVPDVCTGLASDIAPDMRILESDLDKPAASRAAAWLGERIERGELDGEFEYGVANGLKVIHGHALRQQALAERSRHGAESPEGRSASAAFCRWLAQDGFWYD
;
A
#
# COMPACT_ATOMS: atom_id res chain seq x y z
N MET A 1 -27.57 7.51 -57.57
CA MET A 1 -27.77 7.18 -56.14
C MET A 1 -26.60 6.32 -55.71
N GLY A 2 -25.74 6.81 -54.84
CA GLY A 2 -24.60 6.05 -54.30
C GLY A 2 -24.16 6.76 -53.02
N VAL A 3 -24.59 6.24 -51.87
CA VAL A 3 -24.35 6.85 -50.56
C VAL A 3 -22.97 6.43 -50.08
N ALA A 4 -22.09 7.40 -49.87
CA ALA A 4 -20.76 7.22 -49.28
C ALA A 4 -20.90 6.89 -47.78
N GLY A 5 -20.73 5.62 -47.42
CA GLY A 5 -20.70 5.16 -46.04
C GLY A 5 -19.33 5.39 -45.41
N HIS A 6 -19.25 6.34 -44.48
CA HIS A 6 -18.07 6.58 -43.65
C HIS A 6 -18.00 5.51 -42.56
N VAL A 7 -16.94 4.69 -42.56
CA VAL A 7 -16.64 3.78 -41.44
C VAL A 7 -15.73 4.53 -40.47
N ALA A 8 -16.30 5.09 -39.41
CA ALA A 8 -15.55 5.68 -38.31
C ALA A 8 -15.05 4.55 -37.40
N LEU A 9 -13.77 4.22 -37.51
CA LEU A 9 -13.08 3.26 -36.64
C LEU A 9 -12.76 3.92 -35.29
N THR A 10 -13.58 3.67 -34.28
CA THR A 10 -13.33 4.14 -32.90
C THR A 10 -12.38 3.17 -32.21
N ILE A 11 -11.12 3.55 -32.06
CA ILE A 11 -10.14 2.80 -31.26
C ILE A 11 -10.44 3.09 -29.79
N ALA A 12 -11.16 2.18 -29.13
CA ALA A 12 -11.33 2.20 -27.69
C ALA A 12 -10.03 1.74 -27.03
N SER A 13 -9.21 2.69 -26.59
CA SER A 13 -8.01 2.42 -25.78
C SER A 13 -8.45 1.93 -24.41
N ALA A 14 -8.44 0.62 -24.19
CA ALA A 14 -8.55 0.04 -22.86
C ALA A 14 -7.27 0.40 -22.07
N LEU A 15 -7.39 1.40 -21.19
CA LEU A 15 -6.42 1.65 -20.12
C LEU A 15 -6.42 0.44 -19.19
N VAL A 16 -5.58 -0.55 -19.49
CA VAL A 16 -5.23 -1.59 -18.53
C VAL A 16 -4.48 -0.88 -17.42
N ALA A 17 -5.15 -0.59 -16.31
CA ALA A 17 -4.49 -0.15 -15.10
C ALA A 17 -3.51 -1.26 -14.71
N ALA A 18 -2.22 -1.04 -14.96
CA ALA A 18 -1.18 -1.96 -14.54
C ALA A 18 -1.26 -2.07 -13.02
N GLN A 19 -1.80 -3.18 -12.53
CA GLN A 19 -1.78 -3.47 -11.10
C GLN A 19 -0.32 -3.61 -10.70
N VAL A 20 0.12 -2.76 -9.76
CA VAL A 20 1.46 -2.86 -9.19
C VAL A 20 1.53 -4.24 -8.52
N PRO A 21 2.42 -5.14 -8.96
CA PRO A 21 2.51 -6.48 -8.40
C PRO A 21 2.79 -6.40 -6.90
N ASP A 22 2.12 -7.24 -6.13
CA ASP A 22 2.40 -7.41 -4.70
C ASP A 22 3.90 -7.67 -4.49
N VAL A 23 4.43 -7.11 -3.41
CA VAL A 23 5.85 -7.28 -3.05
C VAL A 23 6.05 -8.62 -2.35
N CYS A 24 5.06 -9.06 -1.57
CA CYS A 24 5.14 -10.19 -0.67
C CYS A 24 4.26 -11.35 -1.14
N THR A 25 4.68 -12.00 -2.23
CA THR A 25 4.00 -13.20 -2.71
C THR A 25 4.21 -14.38 -1.76
N GLY A 26 3.13 -15.03 -1.31
CA GLY A 26 3.21 -16.26 -0.50
C GLY A 26 3.71 -16.05 0.93
N LEU A 27 3.56 -14.84 1.48
CA LEU A 27 3.98 -14.52 2.84
C LEU A 27 3.25 -15.38 3.87
N ALA A 28 4.00 -16.19 4.62
CA ALA A 28 3.50 -16.82 5.83
C ALA A 28 3.46 -15.78 6.95
N SER A 29 2.34 -15.71 7.67
CA SER A 29 2.16 -14.82 8.82
C SER A 29 1.45 -15.57 9.94
N ASP A 30 1.93 -15.36 11.15
CA ASP A 30 1.35 -15.92 12.38
C ASP A 30 0.22 -15.04 12.95
N ILE A 31 -0.06 -13.88 12.33
CA ILE A 31 -1.16 -12.99 12.69
C ILE A 31 -2.49 -13.63 12.31
N ALA A 32 -3.53 -13.51 13.13
CA ALA A 32 -4.86 -14.03 12.81
C ALA A 32 -5.41 -13.36 11.52
N PRO A 33 -6.02 -14.10 10.58
CA PRO A 33 -6.39 -13.57 9.27
C PRO A 33 -7.23 -12.29 9.27
N ASP A 34 -8.11 -12.12 10.25
CA ASP A 34 -9.00 -10.98 10.44
C ASP A 34 -8.30 -9.74 11.01
N MET A 35 -7.16 -9.93 11.70
CA MET A 35 -6.35 -8.83 12.22
C MET A 35 -5.26 -8.37 11.24
N ARG A 36 -5.07 -9.03 10.10
CA ARG A 36 -3.97 -8.72 9.17
C ARG A 36 -4.20 -7.41 8.42
N ILE A 37 -3.14 -6.62 8.34
CA ILE A 37 -2.97 -5.57 7.35
C ILE A 37 -2.58 -6.25 6.03
N LEU A 38 -3.29 -5.93 4.95
CA LEU A 38 -2.99 -6.37 3.59
C LEU A 38 -2.12 -5.34 2.88
N GLU A 39 -1.37 -5.76 1.85
CA GLU A 39 -0.61 -4.81 1.01
C GLU A 39 -1.51 -3.76 0.35
N SER A 40 -2.77 -4.13 0.06
CA SER A 40 -3.79 -3.24 -0.49
C SER A 40 -4.23 -2.15 0.49
N ASP A 41 -4.09 -2.38 1.80
CA ASP A 41 -4.43 -1.39 2.83
C ASP A 41 -3.36 -0.29 2.94
N LEU A 42 -2.18 -0.54 2.36
CA LEU A 42 -0.99 0.31 2.42
C LEU A 42 -0.83 1.13 1.14
N ASP A 43 -1.92 1.76 0.72
CA ASP A 43 -1.95 2.68 -0.41
C ASP A 43 -1.75 4.14 0.01
N LYS A 44 -1.49 4.99 -0.98
CA LYS A 44 -1.26 6.43 -0.75
C LYS A 44 -2.49 7.11 -0.12
N PRO A 45 -3.73 6.86 -0.59
CA PRO A 45 -4.93 7.39 0.08
C PRO A 45 -5.03 7.04 1.57
N ALA A 46 -4.80 5.78 1.94
CA ALA A 46 -4.87 5.32 3.33
C ALA A 46 -3.80 5.99 4.19
N ALA A 47 -2.55 6.01 3.73
CA ALA A 47 -1.46 6.68 4.44
C ALA A 47 -1.72 8.20 4.61
N SER A 48 -2.28 8.85 3.58
CA SER A 48 -2.60 10.28 3.64
C SER A 48 -3.72 10.58 4.64
N ARG A 49 -4.77 9.74 4.69
CA ARG A 49 -5.85 9.87 5.69
C ARG A 49 -5.35 9.61 7.10
N ALA A 50 -4.53 8.58 7.30
CA ALA A 50 -3.92 8.28 8.58
C ALA A 50 -3.04 9.44 9.08
N ALA A 51 -2.23 10.03 8.19
CA ALA A 51 -1.38 11.17 8.52
C ALA A 51 -2.19 12.42 8.90
N ALA A 52 -3.24 12.73 8.14
CA ALA A 52 -4.11 13.87 8.45
C ALA A 52 -4.82 13.68 9.80
N TRP A 53 -5.40 12.50 10.04
CA TRP A 53 -6.07 12.17 11.29
C TRP A 53 -5.11 12.24 12.49
N LEU A 54 -3.89 11.70 12.36
CA LEU A 54 -2.88 11.80 13.41
C LEU A 54 -2.45 13.25 13.67
N GLY A 55 -2.32 14.06 12.62
CA GLY A 55 -2.02 15.49 12.74
C GLY A 55 -3.04 16.22 13.60
N GLU A 56 -4.34 16.03 13.31
CA GLU A 56 -5.42 16.63 14.11
C GLU A 56 -5.37 16.19 15.58
N ARG A 57 -5.05 14.92 15.86
CA ARG A 57 -4.95 14.41 17.23
C ARG A 57 -3.76 14.97 17.99
N ILE A 58 -2.61 15.12 17.32
CA ILE A 58 -1.43 15.76 17.90
C ILE A 58 -1.74 17.20 18.29
N GLU A 59 -2.40 17.96 17.42
CA GLU A 59 -2.78 19.35 17.68
C GLU A 59 -3.72 19.48 18.89
N ARG A 60 -4.56 18.47 19.13
CA ARG A 60 -5.51 18.43 20.24
C ARG A 60 -4.96 17.80 21.52
N GLY A 61 -3.75 17.22 21.47
CA GLY A 61 -3.16 16.50 22.60
C GLY A 61 -3.86 15.17 22.92
N GLU A 62 -4.50 14.55 21.94
CA GLU A 62 -5.38 13.38 22.10
C GLU A 62 -4.72 12.11 21.53
N LEU A 63 -3.67 11.62 22.20
CA LEU A 63 -2.86 10.50 21.72
C LEU A 63 -3.00 9.22 22.56
N ASP A 64 -3.74 9.28 23.66
CA ASP A 64 -3.91 8.20 24.63
C ASP A 64 -5.38 7.87 24.89
N GLY A 65 -5.63 6.93 25.80
CA GLY A 65 -6.98 6.53 26.21
C GLY A 65 -7.79 5.95 25.04
N GLU A 66 -8.92 6.58 24.74
CA GLU A 66 -9.84 6.10 23.68
C GLU A 66 -9.22 6.16 22.27
N PHE A 67 -8.13 6.89 22.06
CA PHE A 67 -7.50 7.02 20.75
C PHE A 67 -6.23 6.18 20.58
N GLU A 68 -5.73 5.52 21.63
CA GLU A 68 -4.43 4.84 21.63
C GLU A 68 -4.29 3.83 20.47
N TYR A 69 -5.30 2.97 20.27
CA TYR A 69 -5.30 2.00 19.18
C TYR A 69 -5.49 2.63 17.81
N GLY A 70 -6.30 3.68 17.70
CA GLY A 70 -6.41 4.48 16.48
C GLY A 70 -5.07 5.11 16.08
N VAL A 71 -4.32 5.63 17.06
CA VAL A 71 -2.97 6.17 16.88
C VAL A 71 -2.01 5.09 16.41
N ALA A 72 -1.99 3.95 17.08
CA ALA A 72 -1.12 2.84 16.72
C ALA A 72 -1.41 2.30 15.31
N ASN A 73 -2.69 2.13 14.96
CA ASN A 73 -3.13 1.72 13.63
C ASN A 73 -2.75 2.74 12.56
N GLY A 74 -2.97 4.04 12.82
CA GLY A 74 -2.57 5.12 11.90
C GLY A 74 -1.07 5.12 11.62
N LEU A 75 -0.24 4.96 12.65
CA LEU A 75 1.22 4.87 12.51
C LEU A 75 1.65 3.65 11.69
N LYS A 76 1.00 2.49 11.90
CA LYS A 76 1.27 1.27 11.11
C LYS A 76 0.95 1.48 9.62
N VAL A 77 -0.16 2.12 9.28
CA VAL A 77 -0.51 2.41 7.88
C VAL A 77 0.53 3.30 7.22
N ILE A 78 0.97 4.37 7.89
CA ILE A 78 1.98 5.29 7.37
C ILE A 78 3.32 4.57 7.17
N HIS A 79 3.78 3.84 8.19
CA HIS A 79 5.05 3.13 8.14
C HIS A 79 5.04 2.01 7.08
N GLY A 80 3.99 1.19 7.07
CA GLY A 80 3.81 0.13 6.08
C GLY A 80 3.78 0.67 4.65
N HIS A 81 3.09 1.79 4.42
CA HIS A 81 3.09 2.45 3.12
C HIS A 81 4.51 2.92 2.72
N ALA A 82 5.26 3.52 3.64
CA ALA A 82 6.63 3.97 3.38
C ALA A 82 7.55 2.80 3.01
N LEU A 83 7.50 1.69 3.75
CA LEU A 83 8.26 0.48 3.45
C LEU A 83 7.89 -0.11 2.10
N ARG A 84 6.58 -0.16 1.78
CA ARG A 84 6.10 -0.61 0.47
C ARG A 84 6.65 0.25 -0.67
N GLN A 85 6.60 1.58 -0.53
CA GLN A 85 7.15 2.50 -1.53
C GLN A 85 8.66 2.34 -1.69
N GLN A 86 9.39 2.16 -0.58
CA GLN A 86 10.83 1.89 -0.64
C GLN A 86 11.13 0.58 -1.38
N ALA A 87 10.42 -0.51 -1.06
CA ALA A 87 10.59 -1.79 -1.76
C ALA A 87 10.32 -1.66 -3.26
N LEU A 88 9.22 -0.99 -3.65
CA LEU A 88 8.88 -0.74 -5.05
C LEU A 88 9.93 0.12 -5.76
N ALA A 89 10.42 1.18 -5.11
CA ALA A 89 11.43 2.08 -5.67
C ALA A 89 12.76 1.36 -5.91
N GLU A 90 13.24 0.56 -4.94
CA GLU A 90 14.49 -0.20 -5.08
C GLU A 90 14.36 -1.29 -6.15
N ARG A 91 13.24 -2.03 -6.18
CA ARG A 91 12.94 -2.99 -7.26
C ARG A 91 12.94 -2.32 -8.64
N SER A 92 12.39 -1.10 -8.75
CA SER A 92 12.33 -0.37 -10.01
C SER A 92 13.69 0.21 -10.42
N ARG A 93 14.52 0.65 -9.47
CA ARG A 93 15.80 1.32 -9.75
C ARG A 93 16.94 0.33 -10.00
N HIS A 94 16.97 -0.76 -9.24
CA HIS A 94 18.08 -1.72 -9.24
C HIS A 94 17.69 -3.11 -9.76
N GLY A 95 16.40 -3.39 -9.89
CA GLY A 95 15.86 -4.69 -10.24
C GLY A 95 15.43 -5.49 -9.01
N ALA A 96 14.39 -6.32 -9.15
CA ALA A 96 13.84 -7.09 -8.02
C ALA A 96 14.85 -8.08 -7.42
N GLU A 97 15.73 -8.63 -8.25
CA GLU A 97 16.79 -9.56 -7.86
C GLU A 97 18.12 -8.87 -7.49
N SER A 98 18.16 -7.55 -7.36
CA SER A 98 19.35 -6.88 -6.83
C SER A 98 19.46 -7.07 -5.32
N PRO A 99 20.66 -6.92 -4.71
CA PRO A 99 20.80 -6.89 -3.26
C PRO A 99 19.88 -5.85 -2.59
N GLU A 100 19.74 -4.67 -3.18
CA GLU A 100 18.90 -3.57 -2.72
C GLU A 100 17.41 -3.93 -2.83
N GLY A 101 16.97 -4.42 -4.01
CA GLY A 101 15.60 -4.83 -4.26
C GLY A 101 15.15 -5.95 -3.33
N ARG A 102 15.98 -6.98 -3.13
CA ARG A 102 15.70 -8.07 -2.18
C ARG A 102 15.69 -7.59 -0.74
N SER A 103 16.66 -6.76 -0.33
CA SER A 103 16.77 -6.27 1.04
C SER A 103 15.55 -5.42 1.41
N ALA A 104 15.16 -4.48 0.55
CA ALA A 104 14.00 -3.62 0.77
C ALA A 104 12.69 -4.43 0.77
N SER A 105 12.52 -5.38 -0.17
CA SER A 105 11.35 -6.27 -0.19
C SER A 105 11.28 -7.13 1.07
N ALA A 106 12.41 -7.71 1.50
CA ALA A 106 12.46 -8.52 2.72
C ALA A 106 12.15 -7.71 3.99
N ALA A 107 12.59 -6.44 4.05
CA ALA A 107 12.26 -5.55 5.16
C ALA A 107 10.75 -5.29 5.23
N PHE A 108 10.13 -4.94 4.10
CA PHE A 108 8.69 -4.73 4.02
C PHE A 108 7.90 -6.00 4.36
N CYS A 109 8.23 -7.14 3.77
CA CYS A 109 7.50 -8.38 3.99
C CYS A 109 7.66 -8.92 5.42
N ARG A 110 8.83 -8.74 6.03
CA ARG A 110 9.03 -9.10 7.44
C ARG A 110 8.15 -8.26 8.36
N TRP A 111 8.13 -6.94 8.14
CA TRP A 111 7.26 -6.04 8.89
C TRP A 111 5.79 -6.43 8.70
N LEU A 112 5.36 -6.69 7.46
CA LEU A 112 3.98 -7.09 7.20
C LEU A 112 3.59 -8.40 7.91
N ALA A 113 4.51 -9.37 8.00
CA ALA A 113 4.26 -10.64 8.66
C ALA A 113 4.22 -10.57 10.20
N GLN A 114 4.99 -9.66 10.81
CA GLN A 114 5.22 -9.61 12.26
C GLN A 114 4.47 -8.47 12.94
N ASP A 115 4.41 -7.32 12.28
CA ASP A 115 3.87 -6.07 12.81
C ASP A 115 2.65 -5.57 12.03
N GLY A 116 2.33 -6.18 10.88
CA GLY A 116 1.20 -5.84 10.02
C GLY A 116 -0.14 -6.32 10.57
N PHE A 117 -0.49 -5.95 11.80
CA PHE A 117 -1.78 -6.26 12.42
C PHE A 117 -2.52 -5.00 12.91
N TRP A 118 -3.84 -5.07 12.92
CA TRP A 118 -4.74 -4.07 13.50
C TRP A 118 -4.92 -4.30 15.01
N TYR A 119 -4.92 -3.22 15.77
CA TYR A 119 -5.50 -3.20 17.10
C TYR A 119 -7.02 -3.04 16.99
N ASP A 120 -7.74 -3.83 17.80
CA ASP A 120 -9.19 -3.78 18.05
C ASP A 120 -9.51 -2.66 19.05
#